data_AF-A0A7X7KHR8-F1
#
_entry.id   AF-A0A7X7KHR8-F1
#
_cell.length_a   1.000
_cell.length_b   1.000
_cell.length_c   1.000
_cell.angle_alpha   90.00
_cell.angle_beta   90.00
_cell.angle_gamma   90.00
#
_symmetry.space_group_name_H-M   'P 1'
#
loop_
_entity.id
_entity.type
_entity.pdbx_description
1 polymer ?
#
loop_
_entity_poly.entity_id
_entity_poly.type
_entity_poly.pdbx_seq_one_letter_code
_entity_poly.pdbx_strand_id
1 'polypeptide(L)' 'MTTTHEYRGYVFTISYQAKEPAYVVDFPDIADIITSGGSLAGAFANACEALDLHLESLQKLGLPWPKPAHRLVLQ' A
#
# COMPACT_ATOMS: atom_id res chain seq x y z
N MET A 1 15.51 5.57 2.79
CA MET A 1 15.48 4.10 2.60
C MET A 1 14.10 3.74 2.10
N THR A 2 14.02 2.94 1.03
CA THR A 2 12.75 2.51 0.42
C THR A 2 12.76 0.99 0.30
N THR A 3 11.65 0.34 0.64
CA THR A 3 11.45 -1.10 0.48
C THR A 3 10.18 -1.36 -0.31
N THR A 4 10.16 -2.44 -1.08
CA THR A 4 9.02 -2.82 -1.92
C THR A 4 8.36 -4.06 -1.35
N HIS A 5 7.03 -4.08 -1.35
CA HIS A 5 6.20 -5.12 -0.75
C HIS A 5 5.09 -5.52 -1.71
N GLU A 6 4.51 -6.69 -1.48
CA GLU A 6 3.33 -7.17 -2.20
C GLU A 6 2.33 -7.74 -1.19
N TYR A 7 1.05 -7.43 -1.39
CA TYR A 7 -0.06 -8.00 -0.65
C TYR A 7 -1.29 -8.11 -1.55
N ARG A 8 -1.93 -9.30 -1.55
CA ARG A 8 -3.11 -9.61 -2.39
C ARG A 8 -2.91 -9.34 -3.89
N GLY A 9 -1.66 -9.44 -4.37
CA GLY A 9 -1.29 -9.17 -5.76
C GLY A 9 -1.03 -7.68 -6.06
N TYR A 10 -1.18 -6.77 -5.11
CA TYR A 10 -0.85 -5.35 -5.29
C TYR A 10 0.52 -5.04 -4.70
N VAL A 11 1.34 -4.35 -5.49
CA VAL A 11 2.66 -3.88 -5.07
C VAL A 11 2.52 -2.51 -4.43
N PHE A 12 3.28 -2.27 -3.37
CA PHE A 12 3.44 -0.94 -2.76
C PHE A 12 4.86 -0.73 -2.26
N THR A 13 5.25 0.54 -2.12
CA THR A 13 6.55 0.89 -1.54
C THR A 13 6.38 1.56 -0.18
N ILE A 14 7.34 1.36 0.70
CA ILE A 14 7.44 2.07 1.98
C ILE A 14 8.74 2.86 1.98
N SER A 15 8.64 4.17 2.21
CA SER A 15 9.79 5.08 2.28
C SER A 15 9.81 5.86 3.58
N TYR A 16 10.99 6.00 4.21
CA TYR A 16 11.14 6.86 5.38
C TYR A 16 11.34 8.33 4.98
N GLN A 17 10.49 9.22 5.48
CA GLN A 17 10.57 10.66 5.29
C GLN A 17 11.20 11.33 6.51
N ALA A 18 12.40 11.92 6.35
CA ALA A 18 13.14 12.50 7.48
C ALA A 18 12.63 13.89 7.90
N LYS A 19 12.04 14.65 6.98
CA LYS A 19 11.51 16.00 7.26
C LYS A 19 10.27 15.95 8.15
N GLU A 20 9.44 14.94 7.95
CA GLU A 20 8.25 14.62 8.73
C GLU A 20 8.39 13.15 9.13
N PRO A 21 9.06 12.84 10.27
CA PRO A 21 9.51 11.50 10.63
C PRO A 21 8.39 10.44 10.61
N ALA A 22 8.27 9.75 9.48
CA ALA A 22 7.28 8.71 9.25
C ALA A 22 7.73 7.75 8.13
N TYR A 23 7.21 6.54 8.17
CA TYR A 23 7.26 5.60 7.05
C TYR A 23 6.00 5.79 6.21
N VAL A 24 6.13 6.31 5.00
CA VAL A 24 5.02 6.60 4.08
C VAL A 24 4.87 5.48 3.08
N VAL A 25 3.62 5.11 2.79
CA VAL A 25 3.24 4.04 1.87
C VAL A 25 2.75 4.64 0.55
N ASP A 26 3.17 4.04 -0.57
CA ASP A 26 2.71 4.40 -1.92
C ASP A 26 2.20 3.16 -2.67
N PHE A 27 0.93 3.19 -3.09
CA PHE A 27 0.27 2.17 -3.91
C PHE A 27 0.13 2.68 -5.35
N PRO A 28 1.05 2.31 -6.28
CA PRO A 28 1.01 2.83 -7.65
C PRO A 28 -0.25 2.41 -8.44
N ASP A 29 -0.86 1.27 -8.08
CA ASP A 29 -2.10 0.78 -8.71
C ASP A 29 -3.38 1.35 -8.06
N ILE A 30 -3.28 1.95 -6.86
CA ILE A 30 -4.42 2.43 -6.07
C ILE A 30 -4.06 3.74 -5.35
N ALA A 31 -4.03 4.84 -6.09
CA ALA A 31 -3.64 6.16 -5.57
C ALA A 31 -4.56 6.71 -4.45
N ASP A 32 -5.77 6.15 -4.31
CA ASP A 32 -6.72 6.52 -3.25
C ASP A 32 -6.28 6.05 -1.86
N ILE A 33 -5.37 5.08 -1.77
CA ILE A 33 -4.83 4.60 -0.50
C ILE A 33 -3.68 5.52 -0.06
N ILE A 34 -3.94 6.33 0.96
CA ILE A 34 -2.94 7.19 1.61
C ILE A 34 -2.78 6.72 3.05
N THR A 35 -1.61 6.18 3.39
CA THR A 35 -1.32 5.69 4.74
C THR A 35 0.16 5.78 5.10
N SER A 36 0.46 5.71 6.39
CA SER A 36 1.83 5.79 6.93
C SER A 36 1.91 5.08 8.29
N GLY A 37 3.11 4.93 8.83
CA GLY A 37 3.34 4.39 10.17
C GLY A 37 4.62 4.91 10.82
N GLY A 38 4.72 4.77 12.15
CA GLY A 38 5.90 5.18 12.92
C GLY A 38 7.09 4.20 12.80
N SER A 39 6.88 3.01 12.25
CA SER A 39 7.90 2.01 11.99
C SER A 39 7.65 1.35 10.65
N LEU A 40 8.66 0.69 10.07
CA LEU A 40 8.50 -0.09 8.84
C LEU A 40 7.39 -1.15 8.98
N ALA A 41 7.38 -1.88 10.10
CA ALA A 41 6.37 -2.90 10.37
C ALA A 41 4.97 -2.30 10.57
N GLY A 42 4.87 -1.14 11.23
CA GLY A 42 3.61 -0.43 11.40
C GLY A 42 3.05 0.09 10.07
N ALA A 43 3.91 0.68 9.23
CA ALA A 43 3.50 1.13 7.89
C ALA A 43 3.06 -0.05 7.01
N PHE A 44 3.72 -1.20 7.09
CA PHE A 44 3.30 -2.41 6.40
C PHE A 44 1.92 -2.91 6.88
N ALA A 45 1.70 -2.98 8.19
CA ALA A 45 0.40 -3.39 8.74
C ALA A 45 -0.72 -2.43 8.30
N ASN A 46 -0.46 -1.12 8.39
CA ASN A 46 -1.41 -0.09 7.96
C ASN A 46 -1.68 -0.13 6.45
N ALA A 47 -0.67 -0.49 5.63
CA ALA A 47 -0.84 -0.68 4.18
C ALA A 47 -1.80 -1.85 3.87
N CYS A 48 -1.61 -2.99 4.54
CA CYS A 48 -2.47 -4.16 4.36
C CYS A 48 -3.91 -3.87 4.79
N GLU A 49 -4.11 -3.25 5.96
CA GLU A 49 -5.43 -2.88 6.45
C GLU A 49 -6.13 -1.89 5.51
N ALA A 50 -5.43 -0.84 5.08
CA ALA A 50 -6.00 0.15 4.17
C ALA A 50 -6.40 -0.47 2.82
N LEU A 51 -5.61 -1.42 2.31
CA LEU A 51 -5.94 -2.17 1.10
C LEU A 51 -7.18 -3.04 1.29
N ASP A 52 -7.28 -3.80 2.39
CA ASP A 52 -8.46 -4.62 2.70
C ASP A 52 -9.73 -3.77 2.76
N LEU A 53 -9.68 -2.64 3.49
CA LEU A 53 -10.83 -1.72 3.62
C LEU A 53 -11.23 -1.08 2.29
N HIS A 54 -10.26 -0.73 1.44
CA HIS A 54 -10.52 -0.15 0.13
C HIS A 54 -11.22 -1.17 -0.80
N LEU A 55 -10.70 -2.39 -0.87
CA LEU A 55 -11.27 -3.46 -1.69
C LEU A 55 -12.66 -3.90 -1.21
N GLU A 56 -12.87 -3.95 0.11
CA GLU A 56 -14.18 -4.18 0.71
C GLU A 56 -15.17 -3.07 0.34
N SER A 57 -14.73 -1.80 0.38
CA SER A 57 -15.56 -0.65 0.01
C SER A 57 -15.98 -0.70 -1.46
N LEU A 58 -15.06 -1.01 -2.37
CA LEU A 58 -15.38 -1.19 -3.80
C LEU A 58 -16.40 -2.30 -4.00
N GLN A 59 -16.23 -3.43 -3.31
CA GLN A 59 -17.16 -4.56 -3.38
C GLN A 59 -18.56 -4.15 -2.91
N LYS A 60 -18.69 -3.46 -1.77
CA LYS A 60 -19.98 -2.98 -1.25
C LYS A 60 -20.66 -1.97 -2.18
N LEU A 61 -19.88 -1.19 -2.92
CA LEU A 61 -20.37 -0.22 -3.90
C LEU A 61 -20.66 -0.84 -5.28
N GLY A 62 -20.41 -2.15 -5.46
CA GLY A 62 -20.57 -2.83 -6.76
C GLY A 62 -19.55 -2.38 -7.81
N LEU A 63 -18.43 -1.80 -7.38
CA LEU A 63 -17.35 -1.36 -8.25
C LEU A 63 -16.32 -2.48 -8.44
N PRO A 64 -15.70 -2.59 -9.63
CA PRO A 64 -14.67 -3.57 -9.86
C PRO A 64 -13.41 -3.24 -9.06
N TRP A 65 -12.66 -4.27 -8.67
CA TRP A 65 -11.32 -4.08 -8.12
C TRP A 65 -10.37 -3.52 -9.19
N PRO A 66 -9.40 -2.66 -8.81
CA PRO A 66 -8.34 -2.23 -9.71
C PRO A 66 -7.55 -3.45 -10.22
N LYS A 67 -7.12 -3.42 -11.48
CA LYS A 67 -6.27 -4.51 -11.98
C LYS A 67 -4.83 -4.25 -11.55
N PRO A 68 -4.13 -5.19 -10.89
CA PRO A 68 -2.72 -5.02 -10.60
C PRO A 68 -1.93 -4.87 -11.90
N ALA A 69 -1.22 -3.74 -12.05
CA ALA A 69 -0.34 -3.50 -13.20
C ALA A 69 1.14 -3.68 -12.81
N HIS A 70 1.44 -3.62 -11.52
CA HIS A 70 2.79 -3.80 -10.99
C HIS A 70 2.99 -5.20 -10.41
N ARG A 71 4.22 -5.73 -10.55
CA ARG A 71 4.61 -7.02 -9.97
C ARG A 71 5.98 -6.92 -9.33
N LEU A 72 6.16 -7.63 -8.21
CA LEU A 72 7.48 -7.76 -7.59
C LEU A 72 8.32 -8.75 -8.40
N VAL A 73 9.54 -8.34 -8.76
CA VAL A 73 10.52 -9.21 -9.43
C VAL A 73 11.68 -9.42 -8.46
N LEU A 74 11.85 -10.65 -7.99
CA LEU A 74 13.00 -11.05 -7.20
C LEU A 74 14.15 -11.40 -8.14
N GLN A 75 15.33 -10.80 -7.93
CA GLN A 75 16.57 -11.13 -8.63
C GLN A 75 17.47 -11.98 -7.74
#